data_AF-A0A971GQ67-F1
#
_entry.id   AF-A0A971GQ67-F1
#
_cell.length_a   1.000
_cell.length_b   1.000
_cell.length_c   1.000
_cell.angle_alpha   90.00
_cell.angle_beta   90.00
_cell.angle_gamma   90.00
#
_symmetry.space_group_name_H-M   'P 1'
#
loop_
_entity.id
_entity.type
_entity.pdbx_description
1 polymer ?
#
loop_
_entity_poly.entity_id
_entity_poly.type
_entity_poly.pdbx_seq_one_letter_code
_entity_poly.pdbx_strand_id
1 'polypeptide(L)' 'MNKRVVTFGEIMLRLAPEGYYRFVQASAFGAIYGGGEANVAISLANFG' A
#
# COMPACT_ATOMS: atom_id res chain seq x y z
N MET A 1 27.53 0.17 -0.15
CA MET A 1 27.09 1.26 0.74
C MET A 1 25.89 0.76 1.55
N ASN A 2 26.06 0.53 2.85
CA ASN A 2 24.96 0.08 3.70
C ASN A 2 24.14 1.31 4.15
N LYS A 3 23.41 1.93 3.21
CA LYS A 3 22.60 3.12 3.48
C LYS A 3 21.39 2.71 4.29
N ARG A 4 21.45 2.94 5.60
CA ARG A 4 20.30 2.77 6.49
C ARG A 4 19.32 3.91 6.23
N VAL A 5 18.16 3.58 5.67
CA VAL A 5 17.03 4.52 5.51
C VAL A 5 15.95 4.15 6.51
N VAL A 6 15.38 5.15 7.16
CA VAL A 6 14.26 5.00 8.11
C VAL A 6 13.11 5.85 7.61
N THR A 7 11.94 5.25 7.48
CA THR A 7 10.68 5.94 7.23
C THR A 7 9.80 5.81 8.47
N PHE A 8 8.98 6.83 8.74
CA PHE A 8 8.07 6.85 9.89
C PHE A 8 6.74 7.44 9.45
N GLY A 9 5.66 6.70 9.69
CA GLY A 9 4.31 7.07 9.27
C GLY A 9 3.33 5.96 9.62
N GLU A 10 2.17 6.00 8.99
CA GLU A 10 1.12 5.00 9.17
C GLU A 10 1.00 4.09 7.94
N ILE A 11 0.51 2.88 8.16
CA ILE A 11 0.10 1.98 7.10
C ILE A 11 -1.37 1.65 7.31
N MET A 12 -2.16 1.79 6.25
CA MET A 12 -3.60 1.57 6.27
C MET A 12 -3.97 0.44 5.33
N LEU A 13 -5.00 -0.32 5.71
CA LEU A 13 -5.62 -1.30 4.85
C LEU A 13 -6.58 -0.58 3.87
N ARG A 14 -6.25 -0.60 2.58
CA ARG A 14 -7.11 -0.12 1.51
C ARG A 14 -7.94 -1.29 0.97
N LEU A 15 -9.25 -1.25 1.21
CA LEU A 15 -10.22 -2.13 0.60
C LEU A 15 -10.79 -1.48 -0.66
N ALA A 16 -10.55 -2.09 -1.82
CA ALA A 16 -11.05 -1.61 -3.11
C ALA A 16 -12.01 -2.65 -3.72
N PRO A 17 -13.22 -2.25 -4.14
CA PRO A 17 -14.08 -3.09 -4.97
C PRO A 17 -13.32 -3.59 -6.20
N GLU A 18 -13.57 -4.82 -6.63
CA GLU A 18 -13.03 -5.31 -7.90
C GLU A 18 -13.74 -4.66 -9.09
N GLY A 19 -13.02 -4.42 -10.19
CA GLY A 19 -13.55 -3.75 -11.37
C GLY A 19 -13.98 -2.30 -11.11
N TYR A 20 -15.12 -1.89 -11.66
CA TYR A 20 -15.71 -0.55 -11.50
C TYR A 20 -16.99 -0.57 -10.65
N TYR A 21 -17.16 -1.60 -9.81
CA TYR A 21 -18.32 -1.70 -8.94
C TYR A 21 -18.28 -0.65 -7.84
N ARG A 22 -19.46 -0.16 -7.45
CA ARG A 22 -19.61 0.62 -6.21
C ARG A 22 -19.52 -0.30 -5.01
N PHE A 23 -19.17 0.25 -3.85
CA PHE A 23 -19.04 -0.52 -2.59
C PHE A 23 -20.26 -1.39 -2.27
N VAL A 24 -21.49 -0.90 -2.50
CA VAL A 24 -22.73 -1.65 -2.24
C VAL A 24 -23.00 -2.79 -3.23
N GLN A 25 -22.37 -2.78 -4.41
CA GLN A 25 -22.55 -3.78 -5.45
C GLN A 25 -21.49 -4.88 -5.39
N ALA A 26 -20.38 -4.64 -4.69
CA ALA A 26 -19.25 -5.54 -4.66
C ALA A 26 -19.48 -6.66 -3.63
N SER A 27 -19.34 -7.91 -4.06
CA SER A 27 -19.35 -9.09 -3.18
C SER A 27 -17.97 -9.43 -2.61
N ALA A 28 -16.92 -8.78 -3.11
CA ALA A 28 -15.53 -8.98 -2.69
C ALA A 28 -14.74 -7.68 -2.80
N PHE A 29 -13.71 -7.55 -1.97
CA PHE A 29 -12.80 -6.42 -1.96
C PHE A 29 -11.35 -6.89 -2.02
N GLY A 30 -10.57 -6.28 -2.90
CA GLY A 30 -9.12 -6.42 -2.87
C GLY A 30 -8.56 -5.70 -1.65
N ALA A 31 -7.79 -6.43 -0.84
CA ALA A 31 -7.11 -5.92 0.34
C ALA A 31 -5.65 -5.58 0.00
N ILE A 32 -5.29 -4.30 0.08
CA ILE A 32 -3.92 -3.84 -0.15
C ILE A 32 -3.51 -2.94 1.00
N TYR A 33 -2.36 -3.22 1.62
CA TYR A 33 -1.77 -2.28 2.57
C TYR A 33 -1.05 -1.17 1.83
N GLY A 34 -1.34 0.07 2.19
CA GLY A 34 -0.73 1.24 1.60
C GLY A 34 -0.43 2.30 2.65
N GLY A 35 0.58 3.12 2.36
CA GLY A 35 1.00 4.27 3.15
C GLY A 35 2.09 4.99 2.37
N GLY A 36 2.15 6.33 2.43
CA GLY A 36 3.11 7.09 1.63
C GLY A 36 4.55 6.68 1.96
N GLU A 37 4.82 6.60 3.26
CA GLU A 37 6.11 6.27 3.83
C GLU A 37 6.46 4.79 3.63
N ALA A 38 5.46 3.91 3.69
CA ALA A 38 5.62 2.49 3.40
C ALA A 38 5.97 2.25 1.91
N ASN A 39 5.27 2.93 1.00
CA ASN A 39 5.51 2.81 -0.44
C ASN A 39 6.92 3.30 -0.83
N VAL A 40 7.41 4.37 -0.19
CA VAL A 40 8.78 4.87 -0.39
C VAL A 40 9.81 3.86 0.14
N ALA A 41 9.61 3.31 1.34
CA ALA A 41 10.49 2.29 1.89
C ALA A 41 10.54 1.02 1.01
N ILE A 42 9.38 0.56 0.53
CA ILE A 42 9.27 -0.60 -0.38
C ILE A 42 9.97 -0.32 -1.70
N SER A 43 9.80 0.88 -2.27
CA SER A 43 10.48 1.28 -3.50
C SER A 43 12.00 1.25 -3.33
N LEU A 44 12.51 1.85 -2.24
CA LEU A 44 13.95 1.81 -1.94
C LEU A 44 14.46 0.38 -1.71
N ALA A 45 13.67 -0.48 -1.07
CA ALA A 45 14.03 -1.90 -0.88
C ALA A 45 14.06 -2.68 -2.20
N ASN A 46 13.19 -2.34 -3.16
CA ASN A 46 13.13 -3.01 -4.46
C ASN A 46 14.17 -2.49 -5.46
N PHE A 47 14.51 -1.19 -5.41
CA PHE A 47 15.35 -0.54 -6.42
C PHE A 47 16.80 -0.22 -5.97
N GLY A 48 17.08 -0.19 -4.66
CA GLY A 48 18.44 -0.12 -4.10
C GLY A 48 19.23 1.15 -4.37
#